data_AF-A0A972MQC8-F1
#
_entry.id   AF-A0A972MQC8-F1
#
_cell.length_a   1.000
_cell.length_b   1.000
_cell.length_c   1.000
_cell.angle_alpha   90.00
_cell.angle_beta   90.00
_cell.angle_gamma   90.00
#
_symmetry.space_group_name_H-M   'P 1'
#
loop_
_entity.id
_entity.type
_entity.pdbx_description
1 polymer ?
#
loop_
_entity_poly.entity_id
_entity_poly.type
_entity_poly.pdbx_seq_one_letter_code
_entity_poly.pdbx_strand_id
1 'polypeptide(L)'
;MDELNRFRLINKIEGYSYLLLLFVAMPLKYLGGFALATKIAGSIHGLLFVLFCYQLFMVYSKGFISKKEASFYFLLSLVPFGSFYIDKI
;
A
#
# COMPACT_ATOMS: atom_id res chain seq x y z
N MET A 1 -4.76 15.04 13.40
CA MET A 1 -3.63 14.48 12.64
C MET A 1 -3.76 15.01 11.22
N ASP A 2 -2.74 15.70 10.71
CA ASP A 2 -2.75 16.29 9.36
C ASP A 2 -2.90 15.20 8.28
N GLU A 3 -3.53 15.52 7.14
CA GLU A 3 -3.84 14.54 6.09
C GLU A 3 -2.59 13.95 5.46
N LEU A 4 -1.51 14.73 5.38
CA LEU A 4 -0.23 14.25 4.91
C LEU A 4 0.36 13.21 5.87
N ASN A 5 0.22 13.41 7.18
CA ASN A 5 0.66 12.44 8.17
C ASN A 5 -0.19 11.17 8.16
N ARG A 6 -1.51 11.28 7.93
CA ARG A 6 -2.39 10.12 7.73
C ARG A 6 -2.02 9.34 6.47
N PHE A 7 -1.73 10.04 5.38
CA PHE A 7 -1.25 9.46 4.13
C PHE A 7 0.07 8.71 4.31
N ARG A 8 1.08 9.33 4.92
CA ARG A 8 2.37 8.70 5.21
C ARG A 8 2.21 7.42 6.04
N LEU A 9 1.34 7.45 7.05
CA LEU A 9 1.06 6.28 7.87
C LEU A 9 0.39 5.15 7.06
N ILE A 10 -0.68 5.47 6.33
CA ILE A 10 -1.41 4.49 5.51
C ILE A 10 -0.49 3.90 4.43
N ASN A 11 0.29 4.73 3.74
CA ASN A 11 1.27 4.29 2.73
C ASN A 11 2.31 3.33 3.32
N LYS A 12 2.82 3.60 4.53
CA LYS A 12 3.75 2.67 5.21
C LYS A 12 3.09 1.34 5.54
N ILE A 13 1.88 1.37 6.14
CA ILE A 13 1.14 0.15 6.50
C ILE A 13 0.80 -0.67 5.25
N GLU A 14 0.34 -0.02 4.19
CA GLU A 14 0.05 -0.63 2.89
C GLU A 14 1.30 -1.32 2.33
N GLY A 15 2.44 -0.61 2.28
CA GLY A 15 3.70 -1.17 1.81
C GLY A 15 4.16 -2.39 2.60
N TYR A 16 4.12 -2.33 3.95
CA TYR A 16 4.44 -3.50 4.77
C TYR A 16 3.48 -4.66 4.55
N SER A 17 2.18 -4.39 4.39
CA SER A 17 1.18 -5.43 4.11
C SER A 17 1.42 -6.12 2.77
N TYR A 18 1.89 -5.38 1.76
CA TYR A 18 2.22 -5.93 0.47
C TYR A 18 3.47 -6.84 0.54
N LEU A 19 4.50 -6.41 1.28
CA LEU A 19 5.68 -7.23 1.53
C LEU A 19 5.32 -8.52 2.29
N LEU A 20 4.46 -8.44 3.30
CA LEU A 20 4.00 -9.63 4.03
C LEU A 20 3.21 -10.57 3.11
N LEU A 21 2.35 -10.05 2.25
CA LEU A 21 1.62 -10.85 1.27
C LEU A 21 2.58 -11.60 0.32
N LEU A 22 3.59 -10.91 -0.20
CA LEU A 22 4.53 -11.48 -1.18
C LEU A 22 5.57 -12.42 -0.57
N PHE A 23 6.16 -12.07 0.58
CA PHE A 23 7.28 -12.83 1.15
C PHE A 23 6.87 -13.83 2.22
N VAL A 24 5.65 -13.74 2.76
CA VAL A 24 5.15 -14.68 3.77
C VAL A 24 3.99 -15.50 3.21
N ALA A 25 2.91 -14.84 2.80
CA ALA A 25 1.71 -15.57 2.42
C ALA A 25 1.89 -16.39 1.13
N MET A 26 2.53 -15.83 0.10
CA MET A 26 2.79 -16.55 -1.16
C MET A 26 3.69 -17.79 -0.97
N PRO A 27 4.86 -17.71 -0.30
CA PRO A 27 5.65 -18.90 0.02
C PRO A 27 4.88 -19.91 0.85
N LEU A 28 4.08 -19.48 1.83
CA LEU A 28 3.28 -20.39 2.64
C LEU A 28 2.21 -21.14 1.82
N LYS A 29 1.65 -20.51 0.79
CA LYS A 29 0.75 -21.16 -0.17
C LYS A 29 1.47 -22.20 -1.02
N TYR A 30 2.61 -21.84 -1.63
CA TYR A 30 3.28 -22.72 -2.60
C TYR A 30 4.14 -23.82 -1.95
N LEU A 31 4.79 -23.52 -0.82
CA LEU A 31 5.68 -24.45 -0.12
C LEU A 31 4.96 -25.21 1.00
N GLY A 32 4.04 -24.55 1.70
CA GLY A 32 3.32 -25.12 2.84
C GLY A 32 1.91 -25.62 2.53
N GLY A 33 1.38 -25.37 1.32
CA GLY A 33 0.02 -25.77 0.93
C GLY A 33 -1.11 -24.99 1.61
N PHE A 34 -0.82 -23.95 2.41
CA PHE A 34 -1.85 -23.20 3.14
C PHE A 34 -2.41 -22.03 2.31
N ALA A 35 -3.30 -22.34 1.37
CA ALA A 35 -3.96 -21.32 0.55
C ALA A 35 -4.77 -20.30 1.37
N LEU A 36 -5.26 -20.67 2.56
CA LEU A 36 -6.03 -19.79 3.44
C LEU A 36 -5.22 -18.56 3.88
N ALA A 37 -3.91 -18.69 4.08
CA ALA A 37 -3.05 -17.58 4.47
C ALA A 37 -3.02 -16.48 3.39
N THR A 38 -2.92 -16.85 2.12
CA THR A 38 -3.01 -15.88 1.00
C THR A 38 -4.37 -15.24 0.87
N LYS A 39 -5.45 -15.98 1.17
CA LYS A 39 -6.80 -15.41 1.15
C LYS A 39 -6.95 -14.32 2.21
N ILE A 40 -6.56 -14.60 3.44
CA ILE A 40 -6.67 -13.65 4.56
C ILE A 40 -5.73 -12.45 4.33
N ALA A 41 -4.44 -12.70 4.09
CA ALA A 41 -3.47 -11.63 3.85
C ALA A 41 -3.84 -10.79 2.62
N GLY A 42 -4.32 -11.42 1.54
CA GLY A 42 -4.75 -10.74 0.33
C GLY A 42 -5.97 -9.87 0.55
N SER A 43 -6.97 -10.34 1.31
CA SER A 43 -8.14 -9.53 1.69
C SER A 43 -7.76 -8.33 2.56
N ILE A 44 -6.88 -8.51 3.54
CA ILE A 44 -6.39 -7.43 4.40
C ILE A 44 -5.61 -6.39 3.57
N HIS A 45 -4.68 -6.85 2.73
CA HIS A 45 -3.91 -5.96 1.84
C HIS A 45 -4.82 -5.21 0.87
N GLY A 46 -5.80 -5.88 0.26
CA GLY A 46 -6.77 -5.23 -0.64
C GLY A 46 -7.56 -4.11 0.05
N LEU A 47 -7.99 -4.33 1.30
CA LEU A 47 -8.63 -3.27 2.10
C LEU A 47 -7.69 -2.09 2.35
N LEU A 48 -6.43 -2.36 2.72
CA LEU A 48 -5.41 -1.33 2.95
C LEU A 48 -5.11 -0.55 1.67
N PHE A 49 -5.07 -1.21 0.52
CA PHE A 49 -4.87 -0.57 -0.78
C PHE A 49 -6.03 0.38 -1.13
N VAL A 50 -7.28 0.00 -0.85
CA VAL A 50 -8.43 0.90 -1.03
C VAL A 50 -8.33 2.12 -0.11
N LEU A 51 -7.94 1.93 1.16
CA LEU A 51 -7.70 3.03 2.09
C LEU A 51 -6.57 3.95 1.62
N PHE A 52 -5.50 3.37 1.05
CA PHE A 52 -4.42 4.13 0.42
C PHE A 52 -4.94 4.99 -0.73
N CYS A 53 -5.71 4.41 -1.66
CA CYS A 53 -6.30 5.15 -2.79
C CYS A 53 -7.21 6.29 -2.33
N TYR A 54 -8.04 6.04 -1.30
CA TYR A 54 -8.87 7.08 -0.69
C TYR A 54 -8.01 8.22 -0.13
N GLN A 55 -6.97 7.89 0.63
CA GLN A 55 -6.13 8.91 1.24
C GLN A 55 -5.29 9.67 0.20
N LEU A 56 -4.82 8.99 -0.84
CA LEU A 56 -4.12 9.60 -1.98
C LEU A 56 -5.01 10.62 -2.69
N PHE A 57 -6.28 10.27 -2.90
CA PHE A 57 -7.26 11.19 -3.47
C PHE A 57 -7.51 12.40 -2.58
N MET A 58 -7.59 12.21 -1.26
CA MET A 58 -7.77 13.31 -0.30
C MET A 58 -6.60 14.29 -0.30
N VAL A 59 -5.36 13.80 -0.31
CA VAL A 59 -4.14 14.62 -0.36
C VAL A 59 -4.04 15.38 -1.68
N TYR A 60 -4.37 14.72 -2.80
CA TYR A 60 -4.46 15.35 -4.12
C TYR A 60 -5.54 16.46 -4.15
N SER A 61 -6.74 16.18 -3.63
CA SER A 61 -7.87 17.12 -3.65
C SER A 61 -7.64 18.36 -2.81
N LYS A 62 -6.85 18.23 -1.73
CA LYS A 62 -6.41 19.36 -0.89
C LYS A 62 -5.21 20.12 -1.46
N GLY A 63 -4.69 19.73 -2.62
CA GLY A 63 -3.61 20.42 -3.32
C GLY A 63 -2.22 20.21 -2.71
N PHE A 64 -2.04 19.22 -1.84
CA PHE A 64 -0.73 18.90 -1.27
C PHE A 64 0.21 18.26 -2.29
N ILE A 65 -0.33 17.59 -3.31
CA ILE A 65 0.43 16.91 -4.37
C ILE A 65 -0.19 17.20 -5.74
N SER A 66 0.64 17.24 -6.77
CA SER A 66 0.23 17.37 -8.17
C SER A 66 -0.36 16.06 -8.72
N LYS A 67 -1.07 16.16 -9.85
CA LYS A 67 -1.61 14.98 -10.56
C LYS A 67 -0.50 13.99 -10.96
N LYS A 68 0.68 14.49 -11.35
CA LYS A 68 1.83 13.65 -11.70
C LYS A 68 2.32 12.84 -10.51
N GLU A 69 2.46 13.49 -9.35
CA GLU A 69 2.86 12.82 -8.11
C GLU A 69 1.82 11.80 -7.66
N ALA A 70 0.53 12.14 -7.72
CA ALA A 70 -0.54 11.20 -7.39
C ALA A 70 -0.48 9.93 -8.27
N SER A 71 -0.34 10.09 -9.59
CA SER A 71 -0.16 8.94 -10.50
C SER A 71 1.11 8.17 -10.22
N PHE A 72 2.21 8.84 -9.89
CA PHE A 72 3.48 8.20 -9.56
C PHE A 72 3.37 7.37 -8.27
N TYR A 73 2.74 7.90 -7.22
CA TYR A 73 2.53 7.17 -5.96
C TYR A 73 1.60 5.98 -6.13
N PHE A 74 0.57 6.09 -6.97
CA PHE A 74 -0.29 4.97 -7.32
C PHE A 74 0.49 3.87 -8.06
N LEU A 75 1.38 4.22 -8.99
CA LEU A 75 2.21 3.23 -9.67
C LEU A 75 3.21 2.58 -8.72
N LEU A 76 3.79 3.34 -7.79
CA LEU A 76 4.71 2.82 -6.79
C LEU A 76 4.07 1.85 -5.81
N SER A 77 2.80 2.03 -5.43
CA SER A 77 2.13 1.07 -4.53
C SER A 77 1.88 -0.29 -5.19
N LEU A 78 1.87 -0.36 -6.53
CA LEU A 78 1.75 -1.63 -7.26
C LEU A 78 3.08 -2.38 -7.40
N VAL A 79 4.20 -1.72 -7.13
CA VAL A 79 5.54 -2.31 -7.25
C VAL A 79 6.02 -2.70 -5.85
N PRO A 80 6.52 -3.93 -5.63
CA PRO A 80 7.11 -4.29 -4.35
C PRO A 80 8.23 -3.32 -3.99
N PHE A 81 8.24 -2.88 -2.74
CA PHE A 81 9.14 -1.83 -2.20
C PHE A 81 8.90 -0.40 -2.71
N GLY A 82 8.00 -0.16 -3.67
CA GLY A 82 7.77 1.17 -4.22
C GLY A 82 7.24 2.17 -3.18
N SER A 83 6.37 1.73 -2.27
CA SER A 83 5.83 2.57 -1.19
C SER A 83 6.90 3.10 -0.23
N PHE A 84 8.09 2.48 -0.14
CA PHE A 84 9.20 2.92 0.72
C PHE A 84 10.07 4.02 0.10
N TYR A 85 10.00 4.22 -1.21
CA TYR A 85 10.69 5.33 -1.87
C TYR A 85 9.96 6.67 -1.70
N ILE A 86 8.78 6.68 -1.08
CA ILE A 86 7.92 7.85 -0.89
C ILE A 86 8.31 8.67 0.37
N ASP A 87 9.46 8.40 1.00
CA ASP A 87 9.90 9.07 2.24
C ASP A 87 10.42 10.53 2.03
N LYS A 88 10.17 11.16 0.87
CA LYS A 88 10.69 12.51 0.53
C LYS A 88 9.62 13.59 0.26
N ILE A 89 8.43 13.45 0.83
CA ILE A 89 7.51 14.60 1.00
C ILE A 89 7.80 15.25 2.33
#